data_AF-A0A662NAM9-F1
#
_entry.id   AF-A0A662NAM9-F1
#
_cell.length_a   1.000
_cell.length_b   1.000
_cell.length_c   1.000
_cell.angle_alpha   90.00
_cell.angle_beta   90.00
_cell.angle_gamma   90.00
#
_symmetry.space_group_name_H-M   'P 1'
#
loop_
_entity.id
_entity.type
_entity.pdbx_description
1 polymer ?
#
loop_
_entity_poly.entity_id
_entity_poly.type
_entity_poly.pdbx_seq_one_letter_code
_entity_poly.pdbx_strand_id
1 'polypeptide(L)'
;GNAPITLRGVSLNLLEGMELVKEPDVPTNILPREEHALIYVIKAPYKPEEGYITISVLYSEDGEEKRELKNRFIKILWRPWNYDNETLRLAYGNEYYWISLPYLVDGFWKERFNSTSRINKELLKNESILLVKNATSEVEAAKAVYNMIKSRYSFGDITTTTNPSNILPQNKISYEEGTLLFTGILRSLNIPARIVTLYNGTDCTENAISEFYSAGKWHVVDFKRGFFGSREEYIATPYFPRIYQMITNGFYNLVAQAPEEEEGHEHVDVSPEYLANIEDSLKEVVSERLNPTVRPKLSVVLINMNQNERIFTLFLFASAPERELNLVFQKANPRNLAKNVDALYEFYKDRPWPESFGEYWDILMEVYK
;
A
#
# COMPACT_ATOMS: atom_id res chain seq x y z
N GLY A 1 -17.88 -22.86 -40.47
CA GLY A 1 -18.81 -22.27 -41.43
C GLY A 1 -19.39 -23.34 -42.34
N ASN A 2 -20.06 -22.92 -43.41
CA ASN A 2 -20.52 -23.83 -44.47
C ASN A 2 -19.45 -24.08 -45.55
N ALA A 3 -18.32 -23.37 -45.48
CA ALA A 3 -17.15 -23.53 -46.33
C ALA A 3 -15.91 -23.90 -45.49
N PRO A 4 -14.83 -24.43 -46.13
CA PRO A 4 -13.58 -24.73 -45.45
C PRO A 4 -12.94 -23.45 -44.91
N ILE A 5 -12.41 -23.52 -43.70
CA ILE A 5 -11.74 -22.41 -43.03
C ILE A 5 -10.25 -22.70 -43.00
N THR A 6 -9.42 -21.74 -43.45
CA THR A 6 -7.97 -21.78 -43.23
C THR A 6 -7.63 -20.85 -42.08
N LEU A 7 -7.16 -21.40 -40.97
CA LEU A 7 -6.81 -20.61 -39.79
C LEU A 7 -5.43 -19.96 -40.00
N ARG A 8 -5.36 -18.64 -39.86
CA ARG A 8 -4.13 -17.85 -40.05
C ARG A 8 -3.41 -17.60 -38.73
N GLY A 9 -4.16 -17.49 -37.63
CA GLY A 9 -3.59 -17.38 -36.31
C GLY A 9 -4.64 -17.15 -35.23
N VAL A 10 -4.27 -17.48 -34.00
CA VAL A 10 -4.99 -17.10 -32.80
C VAL A 10 -4.04 -16.30 -31.93
N SER A 11 -4.42 -15.08 -31.55
CA SER A 11 -3.69 -14.28 -30.58
C SER A 11 -4.53 -14.03 -29.34
N LEU A 12 -3.87 -14.11 -28.18
CA LEU A 12 -4.47 -13.83 -26.88
C LEU A 12 -3.83 -12.56 -26.34
N ASN A 13 -4.66 -11.57 -26.04
CA ASN A 13 -4.27 -10.42 -25.24
C ASN A 13 -4.69 -10.71 -23.79
N LEU A 14 -3.71 -11.02 -22.94
CA LEU A 14 -3.92 -11.41 -21.55
C LEU A 14 -3.84 -10.20 -20.62
N LEU A 15 -4.29 -10.37 -19.38
CA LEU A 15 -4.07 -9.35 -18.34
C LEU A 15 -2.58 -9.31 -17.98
N GLU A 16 -2.16 -8.16 -17.43
CA GLU A 16 -0.77 -7.96 -17.01
C GLU A 16 -0.31 -9.05 -16.03
N GLY A 17 0.85 -9.64 -16.29
CA GLY A 17 1.44 -10.70 -15.47
C GLY A 17 0.85 -12.10 -15.68
N MET A 18 -0.17 -12.26 -16.54
CA MET A 18 -0.57 -13.59 -16.99
C MET A 18 0.45 -14.13 -18.00
N GLU A 19 0.78 -15.40 -17.87
CA GLU A 19 1.76 -16.07 -18.73
C GLU A 19 1.11 -17.23 -19.48
N LEU A 20 1.34 -17.29 -20.79
CA LEU A 20 0.92 -18.42 -21.59
C LEU A 20 1.92 -19.56 -21.43
N VAL A 21 1.50 -20.63 -20.76
CA VAL A 21 2.35 -21.77 -20.40
C VAL A 21 2.33 -22.83 -21.50
N LYS A 22 1.18 -23.01 -22.16
CA LYS A 22 1.01 -24.01 -23.21
C LYS A 22 0.08 -23.50 -24.30
N GLU A 23 0.54 -23.61 -25.53
CA GLU A 23 -0.24 -23.43 -26.75
C GLU A 23 -0.64 -24.79 -27.33
N PRO A 24 -1.86 -24.92 -27.87
CA PRO A 24 -2.26 -26.11 -28.60
C PRO A 24 -1.67 -26.11 -30.01
N ASP A 25 -1.58 -27.30 -30.61
CA ASP A 25 -1.34 -27.41 -32.05
C ASP A 25 -2.56 -26.87 -32.81
N VAL A 26 -2.34 -25.82 -33.60
CA VAL A 26 -3.40 -25.14 -34.32
C VAL A 26 -3.58 -25.79 -35.70
N PRO A 27 -4.75 -26.36 -36.03
CA PRO A 27 -4.99 -26.95 -37.34
C PRO A 27 -5.02 -25.85 -38.40
N THR A 28 -4.28 -26.04 -39.49
CA THR A 28 -4.22 -25.06 -40.58
C THR A 28 -5.53 -24.98 -41.36
N ASN A 29 -6.26 -26.09 -41.49
CA ASN A 29 -7.51 -26.18 -42.23
C ASN A 29 -8.58 -26.88 -41.39
N ILE A 30 -9.79 -26.35 -41.41
CA ILE A 30 -10.96 -26.87 -40.72
C ILE A 30 -12.04 -27.11 -41.79
N LEU A 31 -12.56 -28.34 -41.88
CA LEU A 31 -13.56 -28.69 -42.89
C LEU A 31 -14.92 -28.04 -42.58
N PRO A 32 -15.79 -27.89 -43.59
CA PRO A 32 -17.16 -27.40 -43.36
C PRO A 32 -17.87 -28.21 -42.27
N ARG A 33 -18.48 -27.50 -41.32
CA ARG A 33 -19.21 -28.09 -40.17
C ARG A 33 -18.36 -28.91 -39.19
N GLU A 34 -17.04 -28.90 -39.32
CA GLU A 34 -16.13 -29.49 -38.35
C GLU A 34 -15.90 -28.53 -37.18
N GLU A 35 -15.82 -29.07 -35.96
CA GLU A 35 -15.54 -28.31 -34.75
C GLU A 35 -14.18 -28.71 -34.17
N HIS A 36 -13.31 -27.74 -33.95
CA HIS A 36 -12.03 -27.93 -33.27
C HIS A 36 -11.96 -27.10 -32.00
N ALA A 37 -11.57 -27.73 -30.89
CA ALA A 37 -11.31 -27.06 -29.62
C ALA A 37 -9.80 -26.80 -29.45
N LEU A 38 -9.44 -25.53 -29.24
CA LEU A 38 -8.07 -25.12 -28.92
C LEU A 38 -7.97 -24.86 -27.41
N ILE A 39 -7.12 -25.63 -26.73
CA ILE A 39 -6.95 -25.55 -25.27
C ILE A 39 -5.63 -24.85 -24.96
N TYR A 40 -5.72 -23.65 -24.39
CA TYR A 40 -4.59 -22.88 -23.90
C TYR A 40 -4.45 -23.05 -22.38
N VAL A 41 -3.22 -23.09 -21.88
CA VAL A 41 -2.95 -23.09 -20.43
C VAL A 41 -2.30 -21.76 -20.07
N ILE A 42 -3.00 -20.97 -19.28
CA ILE A 42 -2.57 -19.64 -18.84
C ILE A 42 -2.33 -19.69 -17.33
N LYS A 43 -1.16 -19.24 -16.90
CA LYS A 43 -0.83 -19.05 -15.49
C LYS A 43 -1.23 -17.64 -15.07
N ALA A 44 -2.02 -17.54 -14.00
CA ALA A 44 -2.39 -16.26 -13.41
C ALA A 44 -1.23 -15.74 -12.53
N PRO A 45 -1.06 -14.40 -12.43
CA PRO A 45 -0.11 -13.81 -11.51
C PRO A 45 -0.55 -13.99 -10.05
N TYR A 46 0.41 -13.89 -9.13
CA TYR A 46 0.17 -13.92 -7.68
C TYR A 46 -0.29 -12.56 -7.14
N LYS A 47 -1.27 -11.93 -7.80
CA LYS A 47 -1.89 -10.67 -7.38
C LYS A 47 -3.37 -10.66 -7.75
N PRO A 48 -4.24 -10.00 -6.96
CA PRO A 48 -5.60 -9.75 -7.37
C PRO A 48 -5.61 -8.83 -8.60
N GLU A 49 -6.36 -9.21 -9.63
CA GLU A 49 -6.46 -8.46 -10.89
C GLU A 49 -7.81 -8.77 -11.54
N GLU A 50 -8.43 -7.79 -12.19
CA GLU A 50 -9.66 -8.02 -12.94
C GLU A 50 -9.66 -7.28 -14.27
N GLY A 51 -10.25 -7.88 -15.28
CA GLY A 51 -10.30 -7.27 -16.60
C GLY A 51 -10.74 -8.24 -17.68
N TYR A 52 -10.55 -7.82 -18.92
CA TYR A 52 -10.91 -8.62 -20.09
C TYR A 52 -9.68 -9.21 -20.74
N ILE A 53 -9.67 -10.53 -20.92
CA ILE A 53 -8.80 -11.14 -21.93
C ILE A 53 -9.49 -11.03 -23.29
N THR A 54 -8.72 -10.76 -24.32
CA THR A 54 -9.21 -10.68 -25.70
C THR A 54 -8.60 -11.81 -26.52
N ILE A 55 -9.44 -12.62 -27.14
CA ILE A 55 -9.04 -13.68 -28.07
C ILE A 55 -9.35 -13.18 -29.47
N SER A 56 -8.33 -13.14 -30.32
CA SER A 56 -8.42 -12.72 -31.71
C SER A 56 -8.12 -13.90 -32.62
N VAL A 57 -9.12 -14.36 -33.37
CA VAL A 57 -8.98 -15.43 -34.35
C VAL A 57 -8.97 -14.83 -35.74
N LEU A 58 -7.86 -15.02 -36.45
CA LEU A 58 -7.70 -14.62 -37.84
C LEU A 58 -7.83 -15.85 -38.72
N TYR A 59 -8.73 -15.82 -39.69
CA TYR A 59 -8.98 -16.96 -40.58
C TYR A 59 -9.42 -16.50 -41.97
N SER A 60 -9.36 -17.40 -42.95
CA SER A 60 -9.93 -17.17 -44.27
C SER A 60 -11.03 -18.18 -44.55
N GLU A 61 -12.15 -17.71 -45.09
CA GLU A 61 -13.29 -18.51 -45.54
C GLU A 61 -13.69 -17.99 -46.91
N ASP A 62 -13.80 -18.87 -47.91
CA ASP A 62 -14.10 -18.51 -49.32
C ASP A 62 -13.18 -17.45 -49.95
N GLY A 63 -11.91 -17.40 -49.52
CA GLY A 63 -10.90 -16.48 -50.06
C GLY A 63 -10.94 -15.07 -49.45
N GLU A 64 -11.92 -14.77 -48.59
CA GLU A 64 -11.94 -13.55 -47.79
C GLU A 64 -11.24 -13.77 -46.44
N GLU A 65 -10.51 -12.76 -45.98
CA GLU A 65 -9.89 -12.76 -44.66
C GLU A 65 -10.86 -12.17 -43.63
N LYS A 66 -11.09 -12.90 -42.56
CA LYS A 66 -11.99 -12.55 -41.47
C LYS A 66 -11.24 -12.55 -40.15
N ARG A 67 -11.64 -11.62 -39.28
CA ARG A 67 -11.14 -11.53 -37.91
C ARG A 67 -12.31 -11.56 -36.95
N GLU A 68 -12.27 -12.51 -36.02
CA GLU A 68 -13.21 -12.57 -34.91
C GLU A 68 -12.53 -12.21 -33.61
N LEU A 69 -13.20 -11.37 -32.83
CA LEU A 69 -12.77 -10.98 -31.49
C LEU A 69 -13.75 -11.52 -30.46
N LYS A 70 -13.23 -12.18 -29.44
CA LYS A 70 -14.00 -12.66 -28.29
C LYS A 70 -13.35 -12.13 -27.02
N ASN A 71 -14.13 -11.41 -26.23
CA ASN A 71 -13.69 -10.89 -24.95
C ASN A 71 -14.27 -11.75 -23.83
N ARG A 72 -13.48 -12.03 -22.80
CA ARG A 72 -13.93 -12.70 -21.58
C ARG A 72 -13.44 -11.94 -20.37
N PHE A 73 -14.38 -11.57 -19.51
CA PHE A 73 -14.05 -11.01 -18.20
C PHE A 73 -13.48 -12.11 -17.31
N ILE A 74 -12.36 -11.82 -16.66
CA ILE A 74 -11.70 -12.69 -15.69
C ILE A 74 -11.44 -11.87 -14.44
N LYS A 75 -11.63 -12.50 -13.28
CA LYS A 75 -11.23 -11.99 -11.97
C LYS A 75 -10.28 -12.98 -11.31
N ILE A 76 -9.05 -12.55 -11.07
CA ILE A 76 -8.02 -13.30 -10.36
C ILE A 76 -8.14 -12.96 -8.87
N LEU A 77 -8.16 -14.00 -8.04
CA LEU A 77 -8.17 -13.87 -6.59
C LEU A 77 -6.82 -14.33 -6.04
N TRP A 78 -6.32 -13.65 -5.02
CA TRP A 78 -5.08 -14.06 -4.35
C TRP A 78 -5.31 -14.15 -2.85
N ARG A 79 -5.08 -15.35 -2.30
CA ARG A 79 -5.43 -15.74 -0.92
C ARG A 79 -4.25 -16.46 -0.28
N PRO A 80 -3.20 -15.74 0.13
CA PRO A 80 -1.93 -16.34 0.57
C PRO A 80 -2.06 -17.30 1.76
N TRP A 81 -3.09 -17.15 2.59
CA TRP A 81 -3.37 -18.02 3.72
C TRP A 81 -3.70 -19.48 3.35
N ASN A 82 -3.97 -19.75 2.06
CA ASN A 82 -4.27 -21.09 1.52
C ASN A 82 -3.07 -21.77 0.84
N TYR A 83 -1.92 -21.11 0.73
CA TYR A 83 -0.76 -21.61 0.00
C TYR A 83 0.40 -22.03 0.91
N ASP A 84 1.26 -22.90 0.39
CA ASP A 84 2.48 -23.37 1.04
C ASP A 84 3.64 -22.39 0.92
N ASN A 85 4.72 -22.67 1.67
CA ASN A 85 5.90 -21.82 1.72
C ASN A 85 6.62 -21.68 0.38
N GLU A 86 6.59 -22.70 -0.49
CA GLU A 86 7.26 -22.65 -1.79
C GLU A 86 6.53 -21.69 -2.73
N THR A 87 5.21 -21.82 -2.80
CA THR A 87 4.35 -20.91 -3.58
C THR A 87 4.47 -19.47 -3.07
N LEU A 88 4.51 -19.28 -1.75
CA LEU A 88 4.64 -17.95 -1.14
C LEU A 88 6.02 -17.32 -1.40
N ARG A 89 7.11 -18.09 -1.40
CA ARG A 89 8.45 -17.62 -1.79
C ARG A 89 8.48 -17.15 -3.24
N LEU A 90 7.84 -17.90 -4.14
CA LEU A 90 7.72 -17.52 -5.55
C LEU A 90 6.85 -16.27 -5.73
N ALA A 91 5.77 -16.16 -4.96
CA ALA A 91 4.82 -15.04 -5.05
C ALA A 91 5.40 -13.72 -4.53
N TYR A 92 6.04 -13.74 -3.35
CA TYR A 92 6.50 -12.52 -2.67
C TYR A 92 7.98 -12.22 -2.86
N GLY A 93 8.78 -13.15 -3.40
CA GLY A 93 10.21 -12.96 -3.61
C GLY A 93 10.91 -12.56 -2.30
N ASN A 94 11.61 -11.42 -2.32
CA ASN A 94 12.32 -10.90 -1.15
C ASN A 94 11.39 -10.59 0.03
N GLU A 95 10.13 -10.20 -0.22
CA GLU A 95 9.19 -9.83 0.85
C GLU A 95 8.72 -11.05 1.66
N TYR A 96 8.93 -12.27 1.16
CA TYR A 96 8.71 -13.48 1.95
C TYR A 96 9.53 -13.49 3.25
N TYR A 97 10.67 -12.79 3.27
CA TYR A 97 11.51 -12.62 4.46
C TYR A 97 10.69 -12.21 5.69
N TRP A 98 9.81 -11.22 5.55
CA TRP A 98 9.00 -10.69 6.65
C TRP A 98 8.00 -11.71 7.22
N ILE A 99 7.49 -12.61 6.39
CA ILE A 99 6.65 -13.72 6.85
C ILE A 99 7.49 -14.68 7.68
N SER A 100 8.74 -14.94 7.27
CA SER A 100 9.58 -15.97 7.87
C SER A 100 10.12 -15.62 9.27
N LEU A 101 10.21 -14.33 9.60
CA LEU A 101 10.76 -13.86 10.86
C LEU A 101 9.98 -14.38 12.09
N PRO A 102 10.68 -14.86 13.14
CA PRO A 102 10.04 -15.38 14.34
C PRO A 102 9.53 -14.31 15.31
N TYR A 103 10.10 -13.10 15.26
CA TYR A 103 9.81 -11.98 16.17
C TYR A 103 9.26 -10.76 15.40
N LEU A 104 8.55 -9.87 16.08
CA LEU A 104 7.98 -8.66 15.49
C LEU A 104 8.84 -7.41 15.69
N VAL A 105 9.51 -7.31 16.84
CA VAL A 105 10.36 -6.18 17.25
C VAL A 105 11.67 -6.68 17.85
N ASP A 106 12.69 -5.83 17.83
CA ASP A 106 14.05 -6.16 18.26
C ASP A 106 14.25 -6.37 19.78
N GLY A 107 15.50 -6.67 20.16
CA GLY A 107 15.90 -6.88 21.54
C GLY A 107 15.72 -5.65 22.43
N PHE A 108 15.83 -4.44 21.89
CA PHE A 108 15.60 -3.21 22.65
C PHE A 108 14.14 -3.12 23.15
N TRP A 109 13.17 -3.46 22.31
CA TRP A 109 11.77 -3.57 22.74
C TRP A 109 11.58 -4.62 23.83
N LYS A 110 12.25 -5.77 23.70
CA LYS A 110 12.19 -6.84 24.70
C LYS A 110 12.72 -6.39 26.05
N GLU A 111 13.84 -5.68 26.09
CA GLU A 111 14.40 -5.13 27.33
C GLU A 111 13.47 -4.07 27.93
N ARG A 112 12.99 -3.13 27.11
CA ARG A 112 12.13 -2.02 27.55
C ARG A 112 10.82 -2.51 28.17
N PHE A 113 10.18 -3.49 27.56
CA PHE A 113 8.86 -3.99 27.97
C PHE A 113 8.92 -5.31 28.74
N ASN A 114 10.12 -5.85 28.99
CA ASN A 114 10.35 -7.16 29.62
C ASN A 114 9.45 -8.27 29.01
N SER A 115 9.37 -8.30 27.68
CA SER A 115 8.43 -9.14 26.95
C SER A 115 9.01 -9.56 25.59
N THR A 116 8.85 -10.82 25.21
CA THR A 116 9.21 -11.29 23.87
C THR A 116 8.09 -11.04 22.88
N SER A 117 8.45 -10.63 21.67
CA SER A 117 7.55 -10.40 20.54
C SER A 117 7.37 -11.62 19.64
N ARG A 118 7.82 -12.80 20.10
CA ARG A 118 7.76 -14.06 19.36
C ARG A 118 6.33 -14.39 18.93
N ILE A 119 6.16 -14.71 17.65
CA ILE A 119 4.87 -15.00 17.04
C ILE A 119 4.50 -16.47 17.23
N ASN A 120 3.39 -16.74 17.93
CA ASN A 120 2.74 -18.04 17.86
C ASN A 120 1.83 -18.10 16.61
N LYS A 121 2.42 -18.46 15.47
CA LYS A 121 1.73 -18.42 14.17
C LYS A 121 0.48 -19.30 14.12
N GLU A 122 0.55 -20.50 14.70
CA GLU A 122 -0.57 -21.43 14.69
C GLU A 122 -1.76 -20.89 15.48
N LEU A 123 -1.52 -20.39 16.69
CA LEU A 123 -2.56 -19.77 17.52
C LEU A 123 -3.22 -18.59 16.80
N LEU A 124 -2.42 -17.63 16.32
CA LEU A 124 -2.95 -16.44 15.65
C LEU A 124 -3.68 -16.78 14.34
N LYS A 125 -3.18 -17.77 13.58
CA LYS A 125 -3.86 -18.24 12.37
C LYS A 125 -5.22 -18.87 12.70
N ASN A 126 -5.30 -19.74 13.70
CA ASN A 126 -6.54 -20.40 14.09
C ASN A 126 -7.61 -19.39 14.53
N GLU A 127 -7.19 -18.34 15.26
CA GLU A 127 -8.09 -17.27 15.74
C GLU A 127 -8.55 -16.31 14.64
N SER A 128 -7.79 -16.17 13.55
CA SER A 128 -8.04 -15.16 12.51
C SER A 128 -8.53 -15.73 11.18
N ILE A 129 -8.35 -17.02 10.90
CA ILE A 129 -8.65 -17.60 9.57
C ILE A 129 -10.14 -17.46 9.19
N LEU A 130 -11.04 -17.52 10.16
CA LEU A 130 -12.48 -17.33 9.93
C LEU A 130 -12.82 -15.88 9.55
N LEU A 131 -12.05 -14.90 10.05
CA LEU A 131 -12.24 -13.47 9.74
C LEU A 131 -11.97 -13.19 8.25
N VAL A 132 -11.02 -13.92 7.67
CA VAL A 132 -10.56 -13.69 6.29
C VAL A 132 -11.10 -14.71 5.27
N LYS A 133 -11.97 -15.62 5.71
CA LYS A 133 -12.53 -16.70 4.87
C LYS A 133 -13.10 -16.21 3.53
N ASN A 134 -13.76 -15.05 3.55
CA ASN A 134 -14.40 -14.48 2.37
C ASN A 134 -13.55 -13.42 1.66
N ALA A 135 -12.40 -13.02 2.23
CA ALA A 135 -11.52 -12.04 1.61
C ALA A 135 -10.98 -12.57 0.27
N THR A 136 -10.81 -11.67 -0.68
CA THR A 136 -10.33 -11.97 -2.05
C THR A 136 -8.93 -11.46 -2.33
N SER A 137 -8.37 -10.68 -1.41
CA SER A 137 -7.03 -10.09 -1.46
C SER A 137 -6.44 -9.92 -0.05
N GLU A 138 -5.15 -9.64 0.03
CA GLU A 138 -4.47 -9.27 1.27
C GLU A 138 -5.04 -7.99 1.88
N VAL A 139 -5.39 -6.99 1.06
CA VAL A 139 -5.98 -5.72 1.53
C VAL A 139 -7.32 -5.96 2.23
N GLU A 140 -8.20 -6.80 1.66
CA GLU A 140 -9.48 -7.15 2.29
C GLU A 140 -9.28 -7.92 3.59
N ALA A 141 -8.34 -8.87 3.61
CA ALA A 141 -7.98 -9.62 4.82
C ALA A 141 -7.44 -8.69 5.92
N ALA A 142 -6.51 -7.80 5.57
CA ALA A 142 -5.96 -6.79 6.46
C ALA A 142 -7.04 -5.84 6.98
N LYS A 143 -7.97 -5.40 6.13
CA LYS A 143 -9.08 -4.56 6.57
C LYS A 143 -10.00 -5.27 7.57
N ALA A 144 -10.26 -6.56 7.36
CA ALA A 144 -11.04 -7.36 8.30
C ALA A 144 -10.34 -7.48 9.67
N VAL A 145 -9.03 -7.72 9.69
CA VAL A 145 -8.23 -7.77 10.93
C VAL A 145 -8.20 -6.40 11.62
N TYR A 146 -7.97 -5.31 10.88
CA TYR A 146 -8.01 -3.94 11.40
C TYR A 146 -9.34 -3.62 12.08
N ASN A 147 -10.45 -3.91 11.40
CA ASN A 147 -11.80 -3.68 11.93
C ASN A 147 -12.10 -4.55 13.16
N MET A 148 -11.62 -5.80 13.18
CA MET A 148 -11.74 -6.67 14.34
C MET A 148 -11.03 -6.08 15.56
N ILE A 149 -9.78 -5.65 15.40
CA ILE A 149 -9.02 -5.04 16.51
C ILE A 149 -9.72 -3.76 16.98
N LYS A 150 -10.13 -2.87 16.07
CA LYS A 150 -10.80 -1.63 16.45
C LYS A 150 -12.15 -1.81 17.14
N SER A 151 -12.88 -2.88 16.82
CA SER A 151 -14.18 -3.16 17.43
C SER A 151 -14.07 -3.92 18.74
N ARG A 152 -13.04 -4.76 18.90
CA ARG A 152 -12.86 -5.62 20.07
C ARG A 152 -12.20 -4.91 21.25
N TYR A 153 -11.23 -4.03 21.00
CA TYR A 153 -10.40 -3.46 22.06
C TYR A 153 -10.66 -1.97 22.29
N SER A 154 -10.58 -1.55 23.55
CA SER A 154 -10.40 -0.14 23.90
C SER A 154 -8.92 0.23 23.84
N PHE A 155 -8.59 1.38 23.26
CA PHE A 155 -7.19 1.83 23.17
C PHE A 155 -6.78 2.70 24.36
N GLY A 156 -5.52 2.55 24.80
CA GLY A 156 -4.84 3.44 25.75
C GLY A 156 -3.39 3.69 25.34
N ASP A 157 -2.62 4.32 26.23
CA ASP A 157 -1.24 4.74 25.91
C ASP A 157 -0.16 3.88 26.61
N ILE A 158 -0.55 2.87 27.39
CA ILE A 158 0.37 2.05 28.18
C ILE A 158 0.52 0.68 27.51
N THR A 159 1.69 0.44 26.92
CA THR A 159 2.10 -0.87 26.41
C THR A 159 2.54 -1.76 27.56
N THR A 160 1.91 -2.93 27.69
CA THR A 160 2.16 -3.90 28.77
C THR A 160 2.92 -5.13 28.30
N THR A 161 2.84 -5.45 27.01
CA THR A 161 3.54 -6.60 26.42
C THR A 161 3.78 -6.36 24.93
N THR A 162 4.83 -6.99 24.42
CA THR A 162 5.12 -7.06 22.98
C THR A 162 4.62 -8.36 22.34
N ASN A 163 4.08 -9.30 23.12
CA ASN A 163 3.70 -10.63 22.66
C ASN A 163 2.26 -10.65 22.12
N PRO A 164 2.03 -10.89 20.81
CA PRO A 164 0.67 -10.93 20.26
C PRO A 164 -0.28 -11.94 20.94
N SER A 165 0.25 -13.06 21.42
CA SER A 165 -0.54 -14.10 22.10
C SER A 165 -1.05 -13.63 23.47
N ASN A 166 -0.29 -12.74 24.14
CA ASN A 166 -0.69 -12.14 25.40
C ASN A 166 -1.59 -10.91 25.20
N ILE A 167 -1.51 -10.24 24.05
CA ILE A 167 -2.39 -9.13 23.67
C ILE A 167 -3.79 -9.64 23.32
N LEU A 168 -3.87 -10.76 22.58
CA LEU A 168 -5.12 -11.32 22.07
C LEU A 168 -6.25 -11.45 23.13
N PRO A 169 -6.04 -12.00 24.34
CA PRO A 169 -7.11 -12.16 25.33
C PRO A 169 -7.50 -10.87 26.07
N GLN A 170 -6.80 -9.74 25.85
CA GLN A 170 -7.06 -8.51 26.60
C GLN A 170 -8.36 -7.82 26.13
N ASN A 171 -8.85 -6.86 26.92
CA ASN A 171 -9.99 -6.01 26.56
C ASN A 171 -9.58 -4.56 26.25
N LYS A 172 -8.44 -4.13 26.79
CA LYS A 172 -7.84 -2.82 26.58
C LYS A 172 -6.38 -3.02 26.20
N ILE A 173 -5.93 -2.35 25.15
CA ILE A 173 -4.56 -2.47 24.62
C ILE A 173 -4.02 -1.08 24.27
N SER A 174 -2.71 -0.94 24.14
CA SER A 174 -2.11 0.27 23.57
C SER A 174 -2.22 0.34 22.04
N TYR A 175 -1.92 1.50 21.45
CA TYR A 175 -1.82 1.61 20.00
C TYR A 175 -0.68 0.73 19.45
N GLU A 176 0.45 0.66 20.16
CA GLU A 176 1.59 -0.20 19.83
C GLU A 176 1.22 -1.68 19.92
N GLU A 177 0.46 -2.08 20.95
CA GLU A 177 -0.06 -3.45 21.08
C GLU A 177 -1.04 -3.78 19.94
N GLY A 178 -1.85 -2.81 19.51
CA GLY A 178 -2.69 -2.95 18.31
C GLY A 178 -1.85 -3.18 17.04
N THR A 179 -0.79 -2.40 16.86
CA THR A 179 0.18 -2.55 15.75
C THR A 179 0.87 -3.92 15.77
N LEU A 180 1.31 -4.38 16.95
CA LEU A 180 1.94 -5.69 17.14
C LEU A 180 0.98 -6.84 16.84
N LEU A 181 -0.23 -6.81 17.42
CA LEU A 181 -1.24 -7.84 17.20
C LEU A 181 -1.65 -7.92 15.73
N PHE A 182 -1.89 -6.77 15.10
CA PHE A 182 -2.22 -6.69 13.68
C PHE A 182 -1.12 -7.32 12.81
N THR A 183 0.14 -6.91 12.99
CA THR A 183 1.28 -7.41 12.22
C THR A 183 1.47 -8.92 12.44
N GLY A 184 1.37 -9.38 13.69
CA GLY A 184 1.47 -10.79 14.04
C GLY A 184 0.39 -11.65 13.38
N ILE A 185 -0.85 -11.17 13.34
CA ILE A 185 -1.95 -11.84 12.64
C ILE A 185 -1.69 -11.91 11.14
N LEU A 186 -1.29 -10.81 10.50
CA LEU A 186 -1.01 -10.81 9.06
C LEU A 186 0.10 -11.79 8.66
N ARG A 187 1.22 -11.79 9.40
CA ARG A 187 2.30 -12.77 9.17
C ARG A 187 1.83 -14.21 9.35
N SER A 188 0.91 -14.46 10.29
CA SER A 188 0.32 -15.79 10.53
C SER A 188 -0.68 -16.21 9.44
N LEU A 189 -1.23 -15.23 8.72
CA LEU A 189 -2.06 -15.42 7.52
C LEU A 189 -1.23 -15.44 6.22
N ASN A 190 0.09 -15.57 6.33
CA ASN A 190 1.03 -15.57 5.20
C ASN A 190 1.05 -14.26 4.38
N ILE A 191 0.69 -13.13 4.99
CA ILE A 191 0.79 -11.81 4.37
C ILE A 191 2.08 -11.15 4.87
N PRO A 192 3.00 -10.71 3.98
CA PRO A 192 4.21 -10.00 4.41
C PRO A 192 3.81 -8.73 5.15
N ALA A 193 4.30 -8.58 6.38
CA ALA A 193 4.01 -7.41 7.20
C ALA A 193 5.21 -7.09 8.10
N ARG A 194 5.40 -5.84 8.47
CA ARG A 194 6.50 -5.37 9.33
C ARG A 194 6.05 -4.21 10.20
N ILE A 195 6.79 -3.97 11.28
CA ILE A 195 6.59 -2.80 12.13
C ILE A 195 7.62 -1.77 11.74
N VAL A 196 7.18 -0.54 11.51
CA VAL A 196 8.05 0.60 11.24
C VAL A 196 7.97 1.56 12.42
N THR A 197 9.12 2.01 12.89
CA THR A 197 9.25 2.94 14.02
C THR A 197 10.21 4.07 13.68
N LEU A 198 10.18 5.13 14.48
CA LEU A 198 11.22 6.14 14.49
C LEU A 198 12.39 5.69 15.38
N TYR A 199 13.60 5.86 14.86
CA TYR A 199 14.84 5.57 15.54
C TYR A 199 15.71 6.82 15.64
N ASN A 200 16.10 7.20 16.86
CA ASN A 200 16.92 8.40 17.12
C ASN A 200 18.41 8.11 17.38
N GLY A 201 18.85 6.88 17.13
CA GLY A 201 20.21 6.42 17.51
C GLY A 201 20.27 5.69 18.85
N THR A 202 19.16 5.62 19.60
CA THR A 202 19.08 4.87 20.88
C THR A 202 17.71 4.24 21.10
N ASP A 203 16.63 4.97 20.86
CA ASP A 203 15.26 4.47 21.01
C ASP A 203 14.66 4.18 19.64
N CYS A 204 14.18 2.94 19.43
CA CYS A 204 13.50 2.48 18.21
C CYS A 204 12.02 2.14 18.47
N THR A 205 11.41 2.69 19.52
CA THR A 205 10.03 2.34 19.96
C THR A 205 8.99 3.39 19.59
N GLU A 206 9.43 4.57 19.13
CA GLU A 206 8.55 5.71 18.89
C GLU A 206 7.73 5.56 17.60
N ASN A 207 6.49 6.05 17.64
CA ASN A 207 5.57 6.13 16.48
C ASN A 207 5.43 4.80 15.70
N ALA A 208 5.23 3.69 16.42
CA ALA A 208 5.09 2.38 15.80
C ALA A 208 3.85 2.28 14.90
N ILE A 209 4.08 2.03 13.61
CA ILE A 209 3.04 1.74 12.60
C ILE A 209 3.26 0.34 12.04
N SER A 210 2.20 -0.27 11.51
CA SER A 210 2.31 -1.52 10.75
C SER A 210 2.37 -1.22 9.27
N GLU A 211 3.20 -1.96 8.54
CA GLU A 211 3.15 -2.05 7.10
C GLU A 211 2.82 -3.47 6.65
N PHE A 212 2.07 -3.62 5.56
CA PHE A 212 1.89 -4.91 4.89
C PHE A 212 1.98 -4.79 3.38
N TYR A 213 2.47 -5.85 2.73
CA TYR A 213 2.71 -5.87 1.29
C TYR A 213 1.52 -6.50 0.55
N SER A 214 1.09 -5.84 -0.52
CA SER A 214 0.04 -6.34 -1.41
C SER A 214 0.29 -5.85 -2.83
N ALA A 215 0.24 -6.76 -3.80
CA ALA A 215 0.25 -6.44 -5.24
C ALA A 215 1.34 -5.43 -5.68
N GLY A 216 2.56 -5.54 -5.15
CA GLY A 216 3.66 -4.64 -5.54
C GLY A 216 3.86 -3.44 -4.63
N LYS A 217 2.95 -3.19 -3.68
CA LYS A 217 2.94 -1.96 -2.87
C LYS A 217 2.88 -2.25 -1.38
N TRP A 218 3.47 -1.35 -0.60
CA TRP A 218 3.33 -1.32 0.84
C TRP A 218 2.11 -0.49 1.24
N HIS A 219 1.34 -1.03 2.18
CA HIS A 219 0.21 -0.38 2.83
C HIS A 219 0.53 -0.10 4.28
N VAL A 220 0.05 1.02 4.81
CA VAL A 220 0.31 1.48 6.17
C VAL A 220 -0.96 1.39 7.00
N VAL A 221 -0.81 0.95 8.24
CA VAL A 221 -1.83 0.98 9.28
C VAL A 221 -1.28 1.70 10.51
N ASP A 222 -1.94 2.80 10.88
CA ASP A 222 -1.64 3.57 12.08
C ASP A 222 -2.89 3.58 12.97
N PHE A 223 -2.85 2.82 14.07
CA PHE A 223 -3.97 2.75 15.01
C PHE A 223 -4.17 4.04 15.79
N LYS A 224 -3.09 4.75 16.14
CA LYS A 224 -3.13 6.02 16.89
C LYS A 224 -3.88 7.09 16.11
N ARG A 225 -3.67 7.12 14.80
CA ARG A 225 -4.25 8.11 13.87
C ARG A 225 -5.49 7.59 13.14
N GLY A 226 -5.84 6.32 13.34
CA GLY A 226 -6.98 5.68 12.69
C GLY A 226 -6.83 5.53 11.18
N PHE A 227 -5.60 5.40 10.68
CA PHE A 227 -5.29 5.31 9.25
C PHE A 227 -5.19 3.85 8.77
N PHE A 228 -5.66 3.61 7.55
CA PHE A 228 -5.49 2.35 6.81
C PHE A 228 -5.51 2.71 5.31
N GLY A 229 -4.40 2.49 4.60
CA GLY A 229 -4.27 2.89 3.20
C GLY A 229 -2.93 2.48 2.60
N SER A 230 -2.62 2.91 1.39
CA SER A 230 -1.28 2.76 0.80
C SER A 230 -0.26 3.63 1.53
N ARG A 231 1.04 3.35 1.35
CA ARG A 231 2.11 4.21 1.89
C ARG A 231 2.03 5.63 1.30
N GLU A 232 1.71 5.75 0.02
CA GLU A 232 1.56 7.05 -0.65
C GLU A 232 0.41 7.87 -0.05
N GLU A 233 -0.72 7.22 0.22
CA GLU A 233 -1.84 7.84 0.95
C GLU A 233 -1.42 8.27 2.37
N TYR A 234 -0.60 7.47 3.05
CA TYR A 234 -0.11 7.79 4.40
C TYR A 234 0.82 9.02 4.40
N ILE A 235 1.75 9.08 3.44
CA ILE A 235 2.66 10.22 3.23
C ILE A 235 1.87 11.52 3.02
N ALA A 236 0.72 11.44 2.36
CA ALA A 236 -0.15 12.58 2.12
C ALA A 236 -1.07 12.94 3.30
N THR A 237 -1.00 12.23 4.44
CA THR A 237 -1.78 12.58 5.62
C THR A 237 -1.23 13.83 6.31
N PRO A 238 -2.03 14.54 7.13
CA PRO A 238 -1.55 15.65 7.94
C PRO A 238 -0.48 15.28 8.97
N TYR A 239 -0.24 14.00 9.22
CA TYR A 239 0.62 13.54 10.31
C TYR A 239 2.02 13.14 9.87
N PHE A 240 2.20 12.83 8.58
CA PHE A 240 3.50 12.50 8.01
C PHE A 240 4.49 13.68 7.89
N PRO A 241 4.07 14.95 7.66
CA PRO A 241 5.01 16.06 7.51
C PRO A 241 5.99 16.20 8.67
N ARG A 242 5.54 15.99 9.92
CA ARG A 242 6.44 16.01 11.08
C ARG A 242 7.47 14.89 11.03
N ILE A 243 7.05 13.68 10.67
CA ILE A 243 7.94 12.53 10.47
C ILE A 243 8.97 12.86 9.38
N TYR A 244 8.53 13.41 8.25
CA TYR A 244 9.39 13.88 7.17
C TYR A 244 10.45 14.87 7.67
N GLN A 245 10.05 15.90 8.43
CA GLN A 245 11.00 16.87 8.96
C GLN A 245 12.03 16.22 9.91
N MET A 246 11.58 15.31 10.77
CA MET A 246 12.45 14.61 11.72
C MET A 246 13.51 13.77 11.00
N ILE A 247 13.15 13.08 9.91
CA ILE A 247 14.09 12.28 9.13
C ILE A 247 15.01 13.13 8.24
N THR A 248 14.52 14.22 7.65
CA THR A 248 15.36 15.07 6.78
C THR A 248 16.32 15.96 7.53
N ASN A 249 16.01 16.31 8.78
CA ASN A 249 16.91 17.09 9.64
C ASN A 249 18.05 16.24 10.23
N GLY A 250 18.07 14.92 9.97
CA GLY A 250 19.19 14.03 10.31
C GLY A 250 19.22 13.54 11.76
N PHE A 251 18.14 13.71 12.52
CA PHE A 251 18.06 13.25 13.93
C PHE A 251 17.34 11.91 14.09
N TYR A 252 16.59 11.49 13.08
CA TYR A 252 15.80 10.27 13.13
C TYR A 252 15.91 9.51 11.81
N ASN A 253 15.74 8.19 11.89
CA ASN A 253 15.47 7.33 10.75
C ASN A 253 14.12 6.64 10.96
N LEU A 254 13.37 6.40 9.89
CA LEU A 254 12.33 5.38 9.88
C LEU A 254 13.00 4.03 9.71
N VAL A 255 12.75 3.11 10.64
CA VAL A 255 13.36 1.78 10.62
C VAL A 255 12.29 0.69 10.62
N ALA A 256 12.45 -0.31 9.77
CA ALA A 256 11.64 -1.52 9.79
C ALA A 256 12.28 -2.55 10.73
N GLN A 257 11.50 -3.02 11.69
CA GLN A 257 11.91 -4.02 12.68
C GLN A 257 12.10 -5.38 12.00
N ALA A 258 13.34 -5.86 11.98
CA ALA A 258 13.78 -7.09 11.30
C ALA A 258 14.53 -8.08 12.23
N PRO A 259 13.93 -8.47 13.37
CA PRO A 259 14.59 -9.34 14.35
C PRO A 259 14.64 -10.81 13.93
N GLU A 260 15.86 -11.34 13.79
CA GLU A 260 16.11 -12.77 13.60
C GLU A 260 16.36 -13.46 14.95
N GLU A 261 17.09 -12.79 15.85
CA GLU A 261 17.52 -13.34 17.14
C GLU A 261 16.83 -12.67 18.36
N GLU A 262 16.25 -11.48 18.19
CA GLU A 262 15.66 -10.63 19.24
C GLU A 262 16.74 -10.09 20.21
N GLU A 263 17.84 -9.57 19.66
CA GLU A 263 19.01 -9.05 20.36
C GLU A 263 19.37 -7.62 19.91
N GLY A 264 19.58 -6.70 20.87
CA GLY A 264 19.97 -5.32 20.57
C GLY A 264 19.01 -4.61 19.60
N HIS A 265 19.59 -3.91 18.61
CA HIS A 265 18.86 -3.18 17.57
C HIS A 265 18.92 -3.92 16.23
N GLU A 266 17.87 -4.68 15.93
CA GLU A 266 17.72 -5.44 14.68
C GLU A 266 16.66 -4.79 13.79
N HIS A 267 17.09 -3.79 13.02
CA HIS A 267 16.20 -3.06 12.14
C HIS A 267 16.92 -2.52 10.90
N VAL A 268 16.16 -2.34 9.82
CA VAL A 268 16.66 -1.83 8.54
C VAL A 268 16.16 -0.40 8.34
N ASP A 269 17.03 0.52 7.92
CA ASP A 269 16.62 1.88 7.57
C ASP A 269 15.75 1.87 6.30
N VAL A 270 14.51 2.33 6.46
CA VAL A 270 13.51 2.44 5.39
C VAL A 270 13.18 3.91 5.09
N SER A 271 13.87 4.87 5.72
CA SER A 271 13.73 6.30 5.39
C SER A 271 13.88 6.57 3.89
N PRO A 272 14.85 5.97 3.18
CA PRO A 272 14.97 6.15 1.73
C PRO A 272 13.73 5.72 0.95
N GLU A 273 13.02 4.68 1.40
CA GLU A 273 11.79 4.20 0.74
C GLU A 273 10.64 5.20 0.86
N TYR A 274 10.58 5.96 1.96
CA TYR A 274 9.57 6.98 2.22
C TYR A 274 9.90 8.33 1.57
N LEU A 275 11.19 8.63 1.44
CA LEU A 275 11.68 9.86 0.80
C LEU A 275 11.74 9.75 -0.72
N ALA A 276 11.85 8.54 -1.25
CA ALA A 276 11.83 8.29 -2.69
C ALA A 276 10.51 8.79 -3.30
N ASN A 277 10.63 9.62 -4.34
CA ASN A 277 9.50 10.16 -5.10
C ASN A 277 8.45 10.90 -4.27
N ILE A 278 8.80 11.41 -3.08
CA ILE A 278 7.83 12.04 -2.17
C ILE A 278 7.07 13.21 -2.81
N GLU A 279 7.76 14.02 -3.61
CA GLU A 279 7.14 15.14 -4.32
C GLU A 279 6.10 14.64 -5.34
N ASP A 280 6.41 13.59 -6.09
CA ASP A 280 5.51 13.02 -7.10
C ASP A 280 4.28 12.37 -6.45
N SER A 281 4.48 11.58 -5.38
CA SER A 281 3.38 10.97 -4.62
C SER A 281 2.44 12.02 -4.03
N LEU A 282 2.98 13.08 -3.42
CA LEU A 282 2.15 14.16 -2.89
C LEU A 282 1.42 14.92 -4.01
N LYS A 283 2.10 15.17 -5.13
CA LYS A 283 1.51 15.87 -6.28
C LYS A 283 0.38 15.07 -6.91
N GLU A 284 0.51 13.75 -7.01
CA GLU A 284 -0.55 12.84 -7.47
C GLU A 284 -1.78 12.96 -6.56
N VAL A 285 -1.61 12.74 -5.25
CA VAL A 285 -2.71 12.79 -4.26
C VAL A 285 -3.38 14.17 -4.25
N VAL A 286 -2.62 15.27 -4.25
CA VAL A 286 -3.19 16.63 -4.30
C VAL A 286 -3.93 16.87 -5.61
N SER A 287 -3.40 16.39 -6.75
CA SER A 287 -4.02 16.56 -8.06
C SER A 287 -5.35 15.81 -8.17
N GLU A 288 -5.44 14.60 -7.62
CA GLU A 288 -6.66 13.79 -7.62
C GLU A 288 -7.78 14.47 -6.84
N ARG A 289 -7.46 15.10 -5.71
CA ARG A 289 -8.40 15.81 -4.83
C ARG A 289 -8.84 17.17 -5.38
N LEU A 290 -8.10 17.73 -6.33
CA LEU A 290 -8.48 18.96 -7.02
C LEU A 290 -9.48 18.68 -8.15
N ASN A 291 -10.51 19.50 -8.22
CA ASN A 291 -11.47 19.51 -9.33
C ASN A 291 -10.74 19.72 -10.67
N PRO A 292 -11.17 19.05 -11.75
CA PRO A 292 -10.51 19.13 -13.05
C PRO A 292 -10.30 20.56 -13.58
N THR A 293 -11.21 21.48 -13.26
CA THR A 293 -11.15 22.89 -13.71
C THR A 293 -10.07 23.72 -13.03
N VAL A 294 -9.64 23.34 -11.83
CA VAL A 294 -8.62 24.07 -11.06
C VAL A 294 -7.31 23.30 -10.92
N ARG A 295 -7.31 21.99 -11.21
CA ARG A 295 -6.10 21.14 -11.20
C ARG A 295 -4.91 21.75 -11.96
N PRO A 296 -5.06 22.36 -13.16
CA PRO A 296 -3.92 22.98 -13.85
C PRO A 296 -3.24 24.13 -13.08
N LYS A 297 -3.95 24.77 -12.13
CA LYS A 297 -3.39 25.84 -11.31
C LYS A 297 -2.31 25.34 -10.35
N LEU A 298 -2.32 24.06 -9.96
CA LEU A 298 -1.31 23.48 -9.07
C LEU A 298 0.10 23.65 -9.64
N SER A 299 0.29 23.30 -10.92
CA SER A 299 1.58 23.48 -11.60
C SER A 299 2.04 24.95 -11.61
N VAL A 300 1.10 25.90 -11.70
CA VAL A 300 1.42 27.34 -11.69
C VAL A 300 1.83 27.82 -10.30
N VAL A 301 1.24 27.27 -9.23
CA VAL A 301 1.64 27.59 -7.85
C VAL A 301 3.07 27.13 -7.58
N LEU A 302 3.43 25.93 -8.06
CA LEU A 302 4.71 25.27 -7.76
C LEU A 302 5.88 25.73 -8.65
N ILE A 303 5.64 26.40 -9.78
CA ILE A 303 6.61 26.56 -10.87
C ILE A 303 7.92 27.28 -10.48
N ASN A 304 7.87 28.23 -9.55
CA ASN A 304 9.03 29.02 -9.13
C ASN A 304 9.60 28.59 -7.78
N MET A 305 9.08 27.51 -7.20
CA MET A 305 9.51 27.01 -5.89
C MET A 305 10.67 26.03 -6.02
N ASN A 306 11.63 26.10 -5.12
CA ASN A 306 12.66 25.08 -4.97
C ASN A 306 12.03 23.76 -4.45
N GLN A 307 12.81 22.68 -4.41
CA GLN A 307 12.27 21.36 -4.06
C GLN A 307 11.68 21.32 -2.64
N ASN A 308 12.31 21.95 -1.65
CA ASN A 308 11.84 21.95 -0.26
C ASN A 308 10.55 22.77 -0.11
N GLU A 309 10.49 23.93 -0.77
CA GLU A 309 9.28 24.76 -0.85
C GLU A 309 8.11 24.00 -1.50
N ARG A 310 8.39 23.25 -2.59
CA ARG A 310 7.38 22.43 -3.27
C ARG A 310 6.85 21.32 -2.36
N ILE A 311 7.73 20.60 -1.68
CA ILE A 311 7.33 19.53 -0.74
C ILE A 311 6.50 20.11 0.42
N PHE A 312 6.94 21.21 1.04
CA PHE A 312 6.17 21.89 2.09
C PHE A 312 4.77 22.31 1.59
N THR A 313 4.71 22.92 0.41
CA THR A 313 3.47 23.36 -0.23
C THR A 313 2.53 22.19 -0.51
N LEU A 314 3.08 21.09 -1.01
CA LEU A 314 2.31 19.88 -1.29
C LEU A 314 1.81 19.21 -0.01
N PHE A 315 2.60 19.17 1.06
CA PHE A 315 2.13 18.72 2.37
C PHE A 315 0.99 19.59 2.91
N LEU A 316 1.12 20.92 2.79
CA LEU A 316 0.09 21.86 3.20
C LEU A 316 -1.23 21.59 2.46
N PHE A 317 -1.18 21.40 1.14
CA PHE A 317 -2.35 21.10 0.33
C PHE A 317 -2.90 19.69 0.56
N ALA A 318 -2.04 18.70 0.80
CA ALA A 318 -2.45 17.35 1.16
C ALA A 318 -3.15 17.31 2.53
N SER A 319 -2.78 18.21 3.45
CA SER A 319 -3.38 18.31 4.78
C SER A 319 -4.74 19.00 4.80
N ALA A 320 -5.06 19.78 3.75
CA ALA A 320 -6.29 20.56 3.65
C ALA A 320 -7.54 19.67 3.51
N PRO A 321 -8.71 20.01 4.06
CA PRO A 321 -9.98 19.39 3.68
C PRO A 321 -10.27 19.61 2.19
N GLU A 322 -10.74 18.56 1.48
CA GLU A 322 -10.87 18.59 0.01
C GLU A 322 -11.75 19.75 -0.50
N ARG A 323 -12.85 20.02 0.20
CA ARG A 323 -13.76 21.13 -0.13
C ARG A 323 -13.07 22.49 -0.02
N GLU A 324 -12.27 22.69 1.02
CA GLU A 324 -11.57 23.95 1.27
C GLU A 324 -10.41 24.14 0.30
N LEU A 325 -9.64 23.08 0.05
CA LEU A 325 -8.58 23.06 -0.97
C LEU A 325 -9.14 23.55 -2.32
N ASN A 326 -10.26 22.96 -2.76
CA ASN A 326 -10.93 23.35 -3.98
C ASN A 326 -11.41 24.82 -3.97
N LEU A 327 -11.96 25.28 -2.84
CA LEU A 327 -12.41 26.68 -2.69
C LEU A 327 -11.25 27.66 -2.83
N VAL A 328 -10.12 27.40 -2.17
CA VAL A 328 -8.91 28.23 -2.25
C VAL A 328 -8.40 28.28 -3.68
N PHE A 329 -8.28 27.14 -4.35
CA PHE A 329 -7.83 27.07 -5.74
C PHE A 329 -8.82 27.72 -6.74
N GLN A 330 -10.10 27.77 -6.42
CA GLN A 330 -11.09 28.51 -7.21
C GLN A 330 -10.92 30.03 -7.06
N LYS A 331 -10.85 30.52 -5.81
CA LYS A 331 -10.83 31.96 -5.49
C LYS A 331 -9.47 32.63 -5.68
N ALA A 332 -8.39 31.96 -5.32
CA ALA A 332 -7.07 32.56 -5.29
C ALA A 332 -6.46 32.70 -6.69
N ASN A 333 -5.75 33.81 -6.92
CA ASN A 333 -4.78 33.89 -8.00
C ASN A 333 -3.60 32.96 -7.66
N PRO A 334 -3.18 32.03 -8.54
CA PRO A 334 -2.08 31.10 -8.27
C PRO A 334 -0.79 31.77 -7.79
N ARG A 335 -0.47 32.97 -8.31
CA ARG A 335 0.73 33.71 -7.88
C ARG A 335 0.60 34.27 -6.47
N ASN A 336 -0.59 34.69 -6.06
CA ASN A 336 -0.83 35.16 -4.69
C ASN A 336 -0.83 33.98 -3.71
N LEU A 337 -1.42 32.84 -4.10
CA LEU A 337 -1.36 31.62 -3.31
C LEU A 337 0.09 31.16 -3.11
N ALA A 338 0.90 31.13 -4.17
CA ALA A 338 2.33 30.82 -4.08
C ALA A 338 3.06 31.73 -3.08
N LYS A 339 2.84 33.06 -3.15
CA LYS A 339 3.44 34.02 -2.21
C LYS A 339 3.01 33.80 -0.75
N ASN A 340 1.74 33.49 -0.53
CA ASN A 340 1.22 33.26 0.82
C ASN A 340 1.84 31.99 1.41
N VAL A 341 1.93 30.91 0.62
CA VAL A 341 2.56 29.67 1.07
C VAL A 341 4.06 29.83 1.30
N ASP A 342 4.75 30.57 0.42
CA ASP A 342 6.17 30.93 0.58
C ASP A 342 6.42 31.68 1.89
N ALA A 343 5.57 32.64 2.24
CA ALA A 343 5.66 33.35 3.51
C ALA A 343 5.45 32.42 4.73
N LEU A 344 4.54 31.44 4.64
CA LEU A 344 4.38 30.41 5.68
C LEU A 344 5.64 29.53 5.77
N TYR A 345 6.16 29.06 4.63
CA TYR A 345 7.36 28.22 4.60
C TYR A 345 8.55 28.94 5.25
N GLU A 346 8.84 30.17 4.85
CA GLU A 346 9.96 30.94 5.39
C GLU A 346 9.84 31.18 6.90
N PHE A 347 8.62 31.30 7.43
CA PHE A 347 8.41 31.49 8.86
C PHE A 347 8.59 30.20 9.69
N TYR A 348 8.23 29.05 9.12
CA TYR A 348 8.15 27.76 9.83
C TYR A 348 9.22 26.73 9.46
N LYS A 349 10.03 26.95 8.42
CA LYS A 349 11.01 25.96 7.93
C LYS A 349 12.02 25.50 8.99
N ASP A 350 12.44 26.41 9.87
CA ASP A 350 13.43 26.14 10.92
C ASP A 350 12.80 25.79 12.29
N ARG A 351 11.48 25.62 12.34
CA ARG A 351 10.73 25.29 13.56
C ARG A 351 10.24 23.85 13.52
N PRO A 352 10.14 23.14 14.65
CA PRO A 352 9.46 21.84 14.69
C PRO A 352 8.04 21.95 14.15
N TRP A 353 7.72 21.13 13.15
CA TRP A 353 6.39 21.08 12.58
C TRP A 353 5.39 20.44 13.56
N PRO A 354 4.12 20.85 13.50
CA PRO A 354 3.08 20.33 14.40
C PRO A 354 2.84 18.84 14.15
N GLU A 355 2.31 18.14 15.17
CA GLU A 355 1.88 16.74 15.03
C GLU A 355 0.79 16.57 13.97
N SER A 356 -0.04 17.60 13.78
CA SER A 356 -0.97 17.72 12.66
C SER A 356 -0.64 18.96 11.84
N PHE A 357 -0.22 18.75 10.60
CA PHE A 357 0.09 19.81 9.65
C PHE A 357 -1.15 20.59 9.17
N GLY A 358 -2.35 20.10 9.52
CA GLY A 358 -3.60 20.85 9.36
C GLY A 358 -3.59 22.20 10.09
N GLU A 359 -2.81 22.35 11.17
CA GLU A 359 -2.65 23.64 11.86
C GLU A 359 -2.11 24.74 10.93
N TYR A 360 -1.19 24.40 10.02
CA TYR A 360 -0.67 25.36 9.04
C TYR A 360 -1.68 25.67 7.94
N TRP A 361 -2.55 24.72 7.61
CA TRP A 361 -3.67 24.97 6.69
C TRP A 361 -4.65 25.97 7.29
N ASP A 362 -4.98 25.84 8.57
CA ASP A 362 -5.89 26.77 9.27
C ASP A 362 -5.33 28.21 9.27
N ILE A 363 -4.02 28.38 9.46
CA ILE A 363 -3.35 29.68 9.36
C ILE A 363 -3.46 30.25 7.94
N LEU A 364 -3.22 29.43 6.90
CA LEU A 364 -3.37 29.87 5.52
C LEU A 364 -4.82 30.33 5.24
N MET A 365 -5.81 29.61 5.79
CA MET A 365 -7.22 29.91 5.61
C MET A 365 -7.65 31.27 6.20
N GLU A 366 -7.00 31.77 7.25
CA GLU A 366 -7.24 33.13 7.77
C GLU A 366 -6.99 34.24 6.73
N VAL A 367 -6.14 33.99 5.72
CA VAL A 367 -5.89 34.95 4.63
C VAL A 367 -7.04 34.97 3.60
N TYR A 368 -7.87 33.92 3.58
CA TYR A 368 -8.95 33.72 2.60
C TYR A 368 -10.36 33.79 3.20
N LYS A 369 -10.46 34.06 4.51
CA LYS A 369 -11.67 34.51 5.20
C LYS A 369 -11.86 36.00 4.95
#